data_AF-A0A850DKX8-F1
#
_entry.id   AF-A0A850DKX8-F1
#
_cell.length_a   1.000
_cell.length_b   1.000
_cell.length_c   1.000
_cell.angle_alpha   90.00
_cell.angle_beta   90.00
_cell.angle_gamma   90.00
#
_symmetry.space_group_name_H-M   'P 1'
#
loop_
_entity.id
_entity.type
_entity.pdbx_description
1 polymer ?
#
loop_
_entity_poly.entity_id
_entity_poly.type
_entity_poly.pdbx_seq_one_letter_code
_entity_poly.pdbx_strand_id
1 'polypeptide(L)' 'RLLEQAKVALAALDNAPAAKDRAFYEGKVAVASYFAKNVLPLLSGTRAVLAVIDNDIMKLDEAAF' A
#
# COMPACT_ATOMS: atom_id res chain seq x y z
N ARG A 1 5.57 -4.10 7.76
CA ARG A 1 6.03 -2.95 8.57
C ARG A 1 6.84 -1.95 7.71
N LEU A 2 6.33 -1.50 6.56
CA LEU A 2 7.10 -0.64 5.63
C LEU A 2 7.28 0.79 6.16
N LEU A 3 6.22 1.40 6.69
CA LEU A 3 6.29 2.74 7.29
C LEU A 3 7.22 2.79 8.51
N GLU A 4 7.24 1.72 9.32
CA GLU A 4 8.15 1.61 10.46
C GLU A 4 9.61 1.50 10.01
N GLN A 5 9.89 0.72 8.96
CA GLN A 5 11.22 0.66 8.35
C GLN A 5 11.63 2.01 7.74
N ALA A 6 10.71 2.73 7.11
CA ALA A 6 10.98 4.07 6.60
C ALA A 6 11.28 5.08 7.73
N LYS A 7 10.59 4.99 8.87
CA LYS A 7 10.89 5.81 10.05
C LYS A 7 12.30 5.56 10.58
N VAL A 8 12.70 4.29 10.70
CA VAL A 8 14.07 3.92 11.12
C VAL A 8 15.11 4.37 10.09
N ALA A 9 14.80 4.23 8.80
CA ALA A 9 15.68 4.65 7.71
C ALA A 9 15.88 6.18 7.68
N LEU A 10 14.84 6.98 7.90
CA LEU A 10 14.95 8.43 8.02
C LEU A 10 15.86 8.82 9.19
N ALA A 11 15.63 8.24 10.37
CA ALA A 11 16.49 8.48 11.54
C ALA A 11 17.95 8.06 11.29
N ALA A 12 18.19 7.01 10.52
CA ALA A 12 19.53 6.58 10.14
C ALA A 12 20.20 7.57 9.16
N LEU A 13 19.44 8.14 8.21
CA LEU A 13 19.92 9.14 7.26
C LEU A 13 20.32 10.45 7.95
N ASP A 14 19.58 10.87 8.98
CA ASP A 14 19.88 12.08 9.76
C ASP A 14 21.22 11.99 10.51
N ASN A 15 21.71 10.77 10.78
CA ASN A 15 22.99 10.51 11.45
C ASN A 15 24.18 10.42 10.47
N ALA A 16 24.02 10.87 9.23
CA ALA A 16 25.06 10.88 8.19
C ALA A 16 25.77 9.51 8.00
N PRO A 17 25.03 8.47 7.57
CA PRO A 17 25.56 7.13 7.44
C PRO A 17 26.59 7.04 6.30
N ALA A 18 27.38 5.97 6.29
CA ALA A 18 28.32 5.71 5.21
C ALA A 18 27.62 5.70 3.84
N ALA A 19 28.32 6.11 2.77
CA ALA A 19 27.73 6.28 1.44
C ALA A 19 27.02 5.02 0.92
N LYS A 20 27.52 3.83 1.27
CA LYS A 20 26.91 2.53 0.94
C LYS A 20 25.54 2.31 1.62
N ASP A 21 25.36 2.82 2.83
CA ASP A 21 24.16 2.60 3.64
C ASP A 21 23.10 3.67 3.34
N ARG A 22 23.52 4.85 2.87
CA ARG A 22 22.62 5.93 2.43
C ARG A 22 21.65 5.47 1.35
N ALA A 23 22.15 4.87 0.27
CA ALA A 23 21.31 4.40 -0.84
C ALA A 23 20.29 3.34 -0.39
N PHE A 24 20.66 2.48 0.56
CA PHE A 24 19.76 1.49 1.15
C PHE A 24 18.62 2.15 1.93
N TYR A 25 18.94 3.12 2.81
CA TYR A 25 17.93 3.82 3.60
C TYR A 25 17.01 4.68 2.74
N GLU A 26 17.53 5.38 1.73
CA GLU A 26 16.73 6.12 0.75
C GLU A 26 15.75 5.20 0.03
N GLY A 27 16.21 4.02 -0.41
CA GLY A 27 15.36 2.99 -1.01
C GLY A 27 14.22 2.54 -0.09
N LYS A 28 14.47 2.36 1.21
CA LYS A 28 13.43 2.00 2.20
C LYS A 28 12.34 3.06 2.32
N VAL A 29 12.73 4.33 2.33
CA VAL A 29 11.79 5.45 2.38
C VAL A 29 10.99 5.53 1.08
N ALA A 30 11.64 5.40 -0.07
CA ALA A 30 11.01 5.44 -1.38
C ALA A 30 9.95 4.33 -1.54
N VAL A 31 10.28 3.09 -1.18
CA VAL A 31 9.35 1.95 -1.26
C VAL A 31 8.14 2.15 -0.34
N ALA A 32 8.34 2.64 0.88
CA ALA A 32 7.23 2.90 1.79
C ALA A 32 6.29 4.00 1.25
N SER A 33 6.84 5.08 0.70
CA SER A 33 6.07 6.15 0.06
C SER A 33 5.32 5.64 -1.18
N TYR A 34 5.98 4.86 -2.03
CA TYR A 34 5.35 4.26 -3.21
C TYR A 34 4.16 3.38 -2.82
N PHE A 35 4.36 2.46 -1.87
CA PHE A 35 3.31 1.55 -1.41
C PHE A 35 2.11 2.33 -0.84
N ALA A 36 2.38 3.35 -0.01
CA ALA A 36 1.34 4.17 0.58
C ALA A 36 0.53 4.95 -0.47
N LYS A 37 1.17 5.44 -1.53
CA LYS A 37 0.52 6.25 -2.57
C LYS A 37 -0.14 5.43 -3.68
N ASN A 38 0.32 4.21 -3.94
CA ASN A 38 -0.12 3.44 -5.11
C ASN A 38 -0.89 2.17 -4.75
N VAL A 39 -0.60 1.54 -3.60
CA VAL A 39 -1.22 0.27 -3.22
C VAL A 39 -2.35 0.49 -2.22
N LEU A 40 -2.12 1.28 -1.17
CA LEU A 40 -3.13 1.51 -0.13
C LEU A 40 -4.46 2.12 -0.65
N PRO A 41 -4.47 3.04 -1.63
CA PRO A 41 -5.73 3.58 -2.15
C PRO A 41 -6.66 2.52 -2.76
N LEU A 42 -6.10 1.41 -3.26
CA LEU A 42 -6.90 0.31 -3.82
C LEU A 42 -7.82 -0.32 -2.78
N LEU A 43 -7.42 -0.39 -1.51
CA LEU A 43 -8.26 -0.91 -0.44
C LEU A 43 -9.52 -0.07 -0.23
N SER A 44 -9.44 1.26 -0.41
CA SER A 44 -10.62 2.13 -0.35
C SER A 44 -11.60 1.81 -1.48
N GLY A 45 -11.09 1.56 -2.69
CA GLY A 45 -11.90 1.11 -3.83
C GLY A 45 -12.56 -0.23 -3.57
N THR A 46 -11.79 -1.24 -3.13
CA THR A 46 -12.33 -2.56 -2.77
C THR A 46 -13.38 -2.46 -1.67
N ARG A 47 -13.13 -1.66 -0.62
CA ARG A 47 -14.11 -1.43 0.45
C ARG A 47 -15.41 -0.82 -0.08
N ALA A 48 -15.32 0.14 -1.01
CA ALA A 48 -16.51 0.77 -1.59
C ALA A 48 -17.34 -0.25 -2.38
N VAL A 49 -16.71 -1.11 -3.18
CA VAL A 49 -17.40 -2.20 -3.90
C VAL A 49 -18.06 -3.15 -2.91
N LEU A 50 -17.33 -3.60 -1.90
CA LEU A 50 -17.85 -4.51 -0.87
C LEU A 50 -19.06 -3.92 -0.13
N ALA A 51 -19.06 -2.60 0.11
CA ALA A 51 -20.13 -1.92 0.83
C ALA A 51 -21.46 -1.87 0.07
N VAL A 52 -21.45 -2.06 -1.26
CA VAL A 52 -22.65 -2.05 -2.11
C VAL A 52 -23.02 -3.43 -2.65
N ILE A 53 -22.35 -4.49 -2.20
CA ILE A 53 -22.72 -5.85 -2.60
C ILE A 53 -24.13 -6.17 -2.10
N ASP A 54 -24.96 -6.67 -3.00
CA ASP A 54 -26.31 -7.12 -2.73
C ASP A 54 -26.58 -8.50 -3.37
N ASN A 55 -27.83 -8.96 -3.27
CA ASN A 55 -28.26 -10.27 -3.75
C ASN A 55 -28.82 -10.23 -5.18
N ASP A 56 -28.68 -9.16 -5.94
CA ASP A 56 -29.35 -9.06 -7.25
C ASP A 56 -28.84 -10.10 -8.24
N ILE A 57 -27.55 -10.45 -8.19
CA ILE A 57 -26.99 -11.54 -8.99
C ILE A 57 -27.58 -12.92 -8.63
N MET A 58 -28.00 -13.12 -7.38
CA MET A 58 -28.59 -14.38 -6.92
C MET A 58 -30.08 -14.51 -7.31
N LYS A 59 -30.71 -13.42 -7.76
CA LYS A 59 -32.11 -13.40 -8.20
C LYS A 59 -32.25 -13.53 -9.71
N LEU A 60 -31.15 -13.50 -10.46
CA LEU A 60 -31.20 -13.63 -11.90
C LEU A 60 -31.63 -15.06 -12.27
N ASP A 61 -32.47 -15.17 -13.30
CA ASP A 61 -32.85 -16.47 -13.85
C ASP A 61 -31.58 -17.20 -14.32
N GLU A 62 -31.47 -18.49 -14.03
CA GLU A 62 -30.36 -19.32 -14.49
C GLU A 62 -30.28 -19.33 -16.02
N ALA A 63 -31.41 -19.16 -16.72
CA ALA A 63 -31.44 -19.03 -18.18
C ALA A 63 -30.80 -17.73 -18.71
N ALA A 64 -30.42 -16.77 -17.86
CA ALA A 64 -29.76 -15.53 -18.25
C ALA A 64 -28.22 -15.62 -18.27
N PHE A 65 -27.64 -16.79 -17.95
CA PHE A 65 -26.20 -17.07 -17.94
C PHE A 65 -25.81 -18.22 -18.86
#